data_AF-A0A090DWX6-F1
#
_entry.id   AF-A0A090DWX6-F1
#
_cell.length_a   1.000
_cell.length_b   1.000
_cell.length_c   1.000
_cell.angle_alpha   90.00
_cell.angle_beta   90.00
_cell.angle_gamma   90.00
#
_symmetry.space_group_name_H-M   'P 1'
#
loop_
_entity.id
_entity.type
_entity.pdbx_description
1 polymer ?
#
loop_
_entity_poly.entity_id
_entity_poly.type
_entity_poly.pdbx_seq_one_letter_code
_entity_poly.pdbx_strand_id
1 'polypeptide(L)'
;MVLDDHISMARRHVREGERHIARQQDRIVRLRSKNLPTADASKFLRLLKEVHALQRQHLSQLLSKSPSSQKGSEISAGERQEAQGSSDFILISDPIVRLALELGEELDKIKLKWLTAKAPKGKLH
;
A
#
# COMPACT_ATOMS: atom_id res chain seq x y z
N MET A 1 -17.62 -12.12 0.83
CA MET A 1 -17.78 -10.66 0.91
C MET A 1 -18.18 -10.15 -0.47
N VAL A 2 -19.03 -9.12 -0.54
CA VAL A 2 -19.55 -8.59 -1.81
C VAL A 2 -18.50 -7.69 -2.48
N LEU A 3 -18.48 -7.62 -3.80
CA LEU A 3 -17.53 -6.80 -4.58
C LEU A 3 -17.48 -5.34 -4.12
N ASP A 4 -18.64 -4.76 -3.78
CA ASP A 4 -18.74 -3.39 -3.28
C ASP A 4 -18.05 -3.18 -1.92
N ASP A 5 -18.08 -4.19 -1.04
CA ASP A 5 -17.34 -4.16 0.22
C ASP A 5 -15.82 -4.15 -0.05
N HIS A 6 -15.37 -4.94 -1.02
CA HIS A 6 -13.95 -5.00 -1.41
C HIS A 6 -13.48 -3.70 -2.03
N ILE A 7 -14.29 -3.08 -2.90
CA ILE A 7 -14.00 -1.75 -3.44
C ILE A 7 -13.91 -0.72 -2.31
N SER A 8 -14.83 -0.78 -1.35
CA SER A 8 -14.86 0.14 -0.21
C SER A 8 -13.63 0.00 0.67
N MET A 9 -13.20 -1.22 0.98
CA MET A 9 -11.96 -1.49 1.71
C MET A 9 -10.72 -1.03 0.92
N ALA A 10 -10.62 -1.36 -0.37
CA ALA A 10 -9.49 -0.96 -1.20
C ALA A 10 -9.37 0.57 -1.30
N ARG A 11 -10.48 1.29 -1.47
CA ARG A 11 -10.53 2.76 -1.43
C ARG A 11 -10.02 3.31 -0.10
N ARG A 12 -10.42 2.70 1.02
CA ARG A 12 -9.95 3.10 2.35
C ARG A 12 -8.44 2.92 2.49
N HIS A 13 -7.91 1.77 2.08
CA HIS A 13 -6.47 1.51 2.14
C HIS A 13 -5.66 2.47 1.28
N VAL A 14 -6.12 2.79 0.06
CA VAL A 14 -5.46 3.78 -0.79
C VAL A 14 -5.40 5.15 -0.09
N ARG A 15 -6.51 5.64 0.46
CA ARG A 15 -6.54 6.93 1.20
C ARG A 15 -5.66 6.90 2.45
N GLU A 16 -5.62 5.79 3.18
CA GLU A 16 -4.75 5.63 4.34
C GLU A 16 -3.27 5.65 3.94
N GLY A 17 -2.89 4.95 2.87
CA GLY A 17 -1.53 4.94 2.33
C GLY A 17 -1.05 6.33 1.90
N GLU A 18 -1.89 7.10 1.20
CA GLU A 18 -1.58 8.50 0.82
C GLU A 18 -1.25 9.35 2.05
N ARG A 19 -2.09 9.29 3.09
CA ARG A 19 -1.86 10.02 4.35
C ARG A 19 -0.57 9.59 5.02
N HIS A 20 -0.21 8.31 4.99
CA HIS A 20 1.01 7.82 5.60
C HIS A 20 2.25 8.28 4.83
N ILE A 21 2.23 8.19 3.50
CA ILE A 21 3.31 8.67 2.63
C ILE A 21 3.57 10.15 2.87
N ALA A 22 2.54 10.99 2.87
CA ALA A 22 2.66 12.43 3.12
C ALA A 22 3.30 12.72 4.49
N ARG A 23 2.82 12.06 5.55
CA ARG A 23 3.40 12.22 6.90
C ARG A 23 4.87 11.80 6.97
N GLN A 24 5.26 10.72 6.28
CA GLN A 24 6.65 10.26 6.26
C GLN A 24 7.54 11.22 5.47
N GLN A 25 7.06 11.77 4.36
CA GLN A 25 7.75 12.84 3.62
C GLN A 25 8.01 14.05 4.52
N ASP A 26 6.99 14.54 5.22
CA ASP A 26 7.13 15.67 6.13
C ASP A 26 8.12 15.39 7.27
N ARG A 27 8.09 14.18 7.83
CA ARG A 27 9.04 13.77 8.87
C ARG A 27 10.47 13.77 8.34
N ILE A 28 10.71 13.24 7.15
CA ILE A 28 12.03 13.25 6.51
C ILE A 28 12.51 14.68 6.27
N VAL A 29 11.65 15.58 5.79
CA VAL A 29 11.98 17.00 5.60
C VAL A 29 12.41 17.63 6.93
N ARG A 30 11.64 17.43 8.01
CA ARG A 30 11.97 17.94 9.35
C ARG A 30 13.25 17.35 9.95
N LEU A 31 13.58 16.09 9.64
CA LEU A 31 14.84 15.49 10.08
C LEU A 31 16.02 16.08 9.32
N ARG A 32 15.89 16.25 7.99
CA ARG A 32 16.92 16.90 7.16
C ARG A 32 17.20 18.33 7.59
N SER A 33 16.18 19.11 7.91
CA SER A 33 16.36 20.49 8.39
C SER A 33 17.12 20.59 9.71
N LYS A 34 17.22 19.48 10.47
CA LYS A 34 17.98 19.36 11.71
C LYS A 34 19.31 18.64 11.53
N ASN A 35 19.75 18.41 10.29
CA ASN A 35 20.94 17.63 9.94
C ASN A 35 20.94 16.20 10.53
N LEU A 36 19.76 15.62 10.77
CA LEU A 36 19.64 14.26 11.28
C LEU A 36 19.70 13.24 10.13
N PRO A 37 20.24 12.03 10.36
CA PRO A 37 20.30 10.98 9.33
C PRO A 37 18.91 10.58 8.82
N THR A 38 18.74 10.54 7.50
CA THR A 38 17.46 10.18 6.85
C THR A 38 17.58 9.07 5.81
N ALA A 39 18.73 8.41 5.69
CA ALA A 39 18.97 7.38 4.68
C ALA A 39 17.97 6.22 4.80
N ASP A 40 17.82 5.65 6.00
CA ASP A 40 16.92 4.53 6.23
C ASP A 40 15.44 4.93 6.16
N ALA A 41 15.09 6.12 6.66
CA ALA A 41 13.74 6.66 6.50
C ALA A 41 13.37 6.88 5.02
N SER A 42 14.34 7.30 4.19
CA SER A 42 14.15 7.48 2.75
C SER A 42 13.99 6.15 2.03
N LYS A 43 14.73 5.10 2.42
CA LYS A 43 14.55 3.74 1.91
C LYS A 43 13.15 3.21 2.23
N PHE A 44 12.73 3.34 3.49
CA PHE A 44 11.41 2.92 3.94
C PHE A 44 10.29 3.67 3.20
N LEU A 45 10.42 4.97 2.98
CA LEU A 45 9.45 5.76 2.21
C LEU A 45 9.31 5.25 0.76
N ARG A 46 10.40 4.77 0.12
CA ARG A 46 10.30 4.18 -1.22
C ARG A 46 9.47 2.91 -1.20
N LEU A 47 9.73 2.01 -0.25
CA LEU A 47 8.95 0.78 -0.09
C LEU A 47 7.46 1.07 0.15
N LEU A 48 7.14 2.04 1.00
CA LEU A 48 5.75 2.48 1.21
C LEU A 48 5.08 2.95 -0.09
N LYS A 49 5.80 3.67 -0.95
CA LYS A 49 5.28 4.14 -2.25
C LYS A 49 5.04 2.98 -3.22
N GLU A 50 5.91 1.98 -3.22
CA GLU A 50 5.76 0.77 -4.05
C GLU A 50 4.54 -0.04 -3.62
N VAL A 51 4.37 -0.28 -2.32
CA VAL A 51 3.17 -0.94 -1.78
C VAL A 51 1.91 -0.15 -2.13
N HIS A 52 1.93 1.17 -1.99
CA HIS A 52 0.79 2.01 -2.32
C HIS A 52 0.45 1.98 -3.81
N ALA A 53 1.44 1.89 -4.70
CA ALA A 53 1.21 1.73 -6.13
C ALA A 53 0.43 0.43 -6.43
N LEU A 54 0.78 -0.67 -5.77
CA LEU A 54 0.05 -1.94 -5.92
C LEU A 54 -1.37 -1.87 -5.37
N GLN A 55 -1.58 -1.18 -4.24
CA GLN A 55 -2.92 -0.95 -3.69
C GLN A 55 -3.79 -0.15 -4.68
N ARG A 56 -3.23 0.87 -5.34
CA ARG A 56 -3.94 1.64 -6.38
C ARG A 56 -4.26 0.77 -7.61
N GLN A 57 -3.32 -0.07 -8.04
CA GLN A 57 -3.54 -1.01 -9.14
C GLN A 57 -4.67 -2.00 -8.80
N HIS A 58 -4.65 -2.57 -7.59
CA HIS A 58 -5.70 -3.47 -7.14
C HIS A 58 -7.07 -2.78 -7.11
N LEU A 59 -7.14 -1.55 -6.60
CA LEU A 59 -8.38 -0.76 -6.64
C LEU A 59 -8.86 -0.54 -8.09
N SER A 60 -7.95 -0.21 -9.02
CA SER A 60 -8.30 -0.06 -10.44
C SER A 60 -8.92 -1.32 -11.03
N GLN A 61 -8.37 -2.51 -10.70
CA GLN A 61 -8.89 -3.79 -11.15
C GLN A 61 -10.26 -4.13 -10.54
N LEU A 62 -10.49 -3.76 -9.28
CA LEU A 62 -11.80 -3.94 -8.65
C LEU A 62 -12.86 -3.04 -9.29
N LEU A 63 -12.49 -1.78 -9.60
CA LEU A 63 -13.39 -0.83 -10.25
C LEU A 63 -13.76 -1.26 -11.67
N SER A 64 -12.82 -1.82 -12.44
CA SER A 64 -13.11 -2.32 -13.80
C SER A 64 -14.04 -3.54 -13.80
N LYS A 65 -14.12 -4.29 -12.70
CA LYS A 65 -15.02 -5.44 -12.52
C LYS A 65 -16.40 -5.05 -11.97
N SER A 66 -16.61 -3.80 -11.57
CA SER A 66 -17.91 -3.35 -11.07
C SER A 66 -18.91 -3.25 -12.23
N PRO A 67 -20.10 -3.85 -12.12
CA PRO A 67 -21.13 -3.80 -13.18
C PRO A 67 -21.61 -2.37 -13.49
N SER A 68 -21.36 -1.41 -12.59
CA SER A 68 -21.61 0.01 -12.83
C SER A 68 -20.69 0.63 -13.90
N SER A 69 -19.54 0.01 -14.21
CA SER A 69 -18.62 0.47 -15.26
C SER A 69 -18.96 -0.08 -16.66
N GLN A 70 -19.86 -1.07 -16.77
CA GLN A 70 -20.25 -1.68 -18.06
C GLN A 70 -21.49 -1.04 -18.69
N LYS A 71 -22.17 -0.11 -18.02
CA LYS A 71 -23.40 0.53 -18.52
C LYS A 71 -23.17 1.62 -19.60
N GLY A 72 -22.01 1.61 -20.26
CA GLY A 72 -21.63 2.54 -21.33
C GLY A 72 -21.15 1.87 -22.62
N SER A 73 -21.24 0.54 -22.74
CA SER A 73 -20.78 -0.17 -23.95
C SER A 73 -21.72 -1.31 -24.32
N GLU A 74 -22.94 -0.96 -24.71
CA GLU A 74 -23.80 -1.85 -25.50
C GLU A 74 -24.01 -1.20 -26.86
N ILE A 75 -23.29 -1.66 -27.90
CA ILE A 75 -23.86 -2.18 -29.17
C ILE A 75 -22.82 -3.09 -29.83
N SER A 76 -22.99 -4.41 -29.78
CA SER A 76 -23.00 -5.29 -30.98
C SER A 76 -23.17 -6.76 -30.59
N ALA A 77 -24.12 -7.39 -31.27
CA ALA A 77 -24.68 -8.72 -31.11
C ALA A 77 -23.68 -9.90 -31.16
N GLY A 78 -24.06 -11.02 -30.52
CA GLY A 78 -23.52 -12.35 -30.81
C GLY A 78 -23.59 -13.38 -29.69
N GLU A 79 -24.74 -14.03 -29.54
CA GLU A 79 -25.02 -15.39 -29.02
C GLU A 79 -24.14 -16.14 -27.98
N ARG A 80 -24.85 -16.55 -26.90
CA ARG A 80 -24.92 -17.89 -26.24
C ARG A 80 -23.81 -18.43 -25.31
N GLN A 81 -24.26 -18.68 -24.06
CA GLN A 81 -23.99 -19.82 -23.14
C GLN A 81 -22.53 -20.00 -22.67
N GLU A 82 -22.18 -20.32 -21.42
CA GLU A 82 -22.89 -21.00 -20.35
C GLU A 82 -22.16 -20.73 -19.01
N ALA A 83 -22.89 -20.88 -17.91
CA ALA A 83 -22.41 -20.62 -16.56
C ALA A 83 -21.34 -21.63 -16.10
N GLN A 84 -20.20 -21.12 -15.62
CA GLN A 84 -19.41 -21.80 -14.59
C GLN A 84 -19.15 -20.82 -13.46
N GLY A 85 -19.71 -21.13 -12.29
CA GLY A 85 -19.58 -20.33 -11.09
C GLY A 85 -18.12 -20.18 -10.70
N SER A 86 -17.53 -19.02 -11.00
CA SER A 86 -16.40 -18.55 -10.21
C SER A 86 -16.98 -18.12 -8.88
N SER A 87 -16.85 -18.97 -7.87
CA SER A 87 -16.85 -18.47 -6.50
C SER A 87 -15.78 -17.39 -6.48
N ASP A 88 -16.23 -16.13 -6.49
CA ASP A 88 -15.43 -14.91 -6.51
C ASP A 88 -14.68 -14.77 -5.18
N PHE A 89 -13.77 -15.69 -4.94
CA PHE A 89 -12.64 -15.44 -4.07
C PHE A 89 -11.82 -14.38 -4.81
N ILE A 90 -12.10 -13.13 -4.51
CA ILE A 90 -11.22 -12.01 -4.82
C ILE A 90 -9.94 -12.33 -4.05
N LEU A 91 -9.03 -13.05 -4.71
CA LEU A 91 -7.70 -13.35 -4.23
C LEU A 91 -7.04 -12.00 -3.97
N ILE A 92 -7.00 -11.60 -2.70
CA ILE A 92 -6.17 -10.50 -2.24
C ILE A 92 -4.76 -10.90 -2.67
N SER A 93 -4.25 -10.23 -3.71
CA SER A 93 -3.05 -10.70 -4.40
C SER A 93 -1.88 -10.84 -3.42
N ASP A 94 -1.35 -12.06 -3.30
CA ASP A 94 -0.14 -12.44 -2.59
C ASP A 94 1.02 -11.42 -2.60
N PRO A 95 1.30 -10.66 -3.68
CA PRO A 95 2.32 -9.60 -3.64
C PRO A 95 2.09 -8.53 -2.57
N ILE A 96 0.85 -8.15 -2.25
CA ILE A 96 0.56 -7.14 -1.22
C ILE A 96 0.87 -7.73 0.17
N VAL A 97 0.52 -9.01 0.39
CA VAL A 97 0.81 -9.71 1.64
C VAL A 97 2.31 -9.89 1.82
N ARG A 98 3.01 -10.32 0.75
CA ARG A 98 4.47 -10.47 0.75
C ARG A 98 5.17 -9.15 1.06
N LEU A 99 4.78 -8.06 0.41
CA LEU A 99 5.38 -6.76 0.66
C LEU A 99 5.00 -6.21 2.04
N ALA A 100 3.81 -6.51 2.56
CA ALA A 100 3.46 -6.16 3.93
C ALA A 100 4.34 -6.91 4.96
N LEU A 101 4.67 -8.17 4.70
CA LEU A 101 5.63 -8.94 5.49
C LEU A 101 7.04 -8.36 5.39
N GLU A 102 7.54 -8.09 4.18
CA GLU A 102 8.84 -7.44 3.97
C GLU A 102 8.91 -6.07 4.69
N LEU A 103 7.82 -5.30 4.66
CA LEU A 103 7.71 -4.01 5.33
C LEU A 103 7.70 -4.15 6.87
N GLY A 104 7.08 -5.22 7.38
CA GLY A 104 7.13 -5.60 8.80
C GLY A 104 8.54 -5.97 9.25
N GLU A 105 9.22 -6.84 8.51
CA GLU A 105 10.61 -7.24 8.81
C GLU A 105 11.57 -6.06 8.80
N GLU A 106 11.42 -5.15 7.84
CA GLU A 106 12.30 -3.99 7.74
C GLU A 106 12.05 -2.96 8.85
N LEU A 107 10.80 -2.83 9.30
CA LEU A 107 10.45 -2.07 10.51
C LEU A 107 11.12 -2.65 11.76
N ASP A 108 11.10 -3.97 11.91
CA ASP A 108 11.70 -4.64 13.06
C ASP A 108 13.23 -4.53 13.05
N LYS A 109 13.88 -4.63 11.89
CA LYS A 109 15.32 -4.36 11.75
C LYS A 109 15.68 -2.92 12.12
N ILE A 110 14.89 -1.94 11.67
CA ILE A 110 15.11 -0.54 12.02
C ILE A 110 14.93 -0.34 13.53
N LYS A 111 13.86 -0.86 14.14
CA LYS A 111 13.65 -0.79 15.59
C LYS A 111 14.82 -1.41 16.36
N LEU A 112 15.28 -2.59 15.96
CA LEU A 112 16.38 -3.29 16.62
C LEU A 112 17.70 -2.48 16.53
N LYS A 113 17.98 -1.88 15.38
CA LYS A 113 19.11 -0.94 15.21
C LYS A 113 19.01 0.27 16.11
N TRP A 114 17.83 0.86 16.25
CA TRP A 114 17.63 2.02 17.13
C TRP A 114 17.77 1.66 18.62
N LEU A 115 17.31 0.47 19.03
CA LEU A 115 17.46 -0.02 20.40
C LEU A 115 18.92 -0.35 20.76
N THR A 116 19.71 -0.75 19.78
CA THR A 116 21.13 -1.11 19.96
C THR A 116 22.08 0.07 19.70
N ALA A 117 21.58 1.17 19.13
CA ALA A 117 22.35 2.40 18.97
C ALA A 117 22.62 3.04 20.34
N LYS A 118 23.85 2.90 20.81
CA LYS A 118 24.34 3.50 22.06
C LYS A 118 24.19 5.02 21.97
N ALA A 119 23.49 5.63 22.94
CA ALA A 119 23.35 7.08 23.02
C ALA A 119 24.73 7.76 22.99
N PRO A 120 24.92 8.85 22.23
CA PRO A 120 26.17 9.58 22.26
C PRO A 120 26.36 10.11 23.69
N LYS A 121 27.39 9.62 24.37
CA LYS A 121 27.82 10.13 25.68
C LYS A 121 28.40 11.53 25.49
N GLY A 122 27.53 12.52 25.35
CA GLY A 122 27.90 13.92 25.50
C GLY A 122 28.22 14.15 26.96
N LYS A 123 29.51 14.21 27.30
CA LYS A 123 29.97 14.82 28.54
C LYS A 123 29.55 16.28 28.50
N LEU A 124 28.59 16.66 29.35
CA LEU A 124 28.41 18.06 29.73
C LEU A 124 29.66 18.42 30.54
N HIS A 125 30.54 19.21 29.93
CA HIS A 125 31.57 19.99 30.61
C HIS A 125 31.03 21.40 30.80
#